data_AF-G3P723-F1
#
_entry.id   AF-G3P723-F1
#
_cell.length_a   1.000
_cell.length_b   1.000
_cell.length_c   1.000
_cell.angle_alpha   90.00
_cell.angle_beta   90.00
_cell.angle_gamma   90.00
#
_symmetry.space_group_name_H-M   'P 1'
#
loop_
_entity.id
_entity.type
_entity.pdbx_description
1 polymer ?
#
loop_
_entity_poly.entity_id
_entity_poly.type
_entity_poly.pdbx_seq_one_letter_code
_entity_poly.pdbx_strand_id
1 'polypeptide(L)'
;MPHSCTAVLQQPARVPDLLLLSGCLLSRAMDAQLVTALLALLALTSLGAASELDCKELVKPLVLDSHSPIYGKWVLHVGSWDKPGLKSDLVTVNGSWVDLSPSSDSGVISIYWSDRLNGNRCLQGLANATITGMTSHTTFNINGHTSYHDGKYYETCADCLLSEDTTLLPDGKSKGRYLYLFTRTGTLEPSELETFKKQAECLNFLPEYHFGGTELCPDNRVPALPSAESTGDNQTDVEPPAE
;
A
#
# COMPACT_ATOMS: atom_id res chain seq x y z
N MET A 1 38.26 -37.09 -28.77
CA MET A 1 38.81 -36.43 -29.97
C MET A 1 37.63 -35.93 -30.81
N PRO A 2 37.19 -34.67 -30.68
CA PRO A 2 36.10 -34.16 -31.49
C PRO A 2 36.65 -33.82 -32.89
N HIS A 3 36.05 -34.39 -33.94
CA HIS A 3 36.43 -34.11 -35.32
C HIS A 3 36.02 -32.66 -35.67
N SER A 4 37.03 -31.85 -36.00
CA SER A 4 36.88 -30.43 -36.35
C SER A 4 36.07 -30.27 -37.65
N CYS A 5 34.85 -29.75 -37.55
CA CYS A 5 33.96 -29.42 -38.67
C CYS A 5 34.38 -28.10 -39.34
N THR A 6 35.61 -28.02 -39.86
CA THR A 6 36.13 -26.79 -40.46
C THR A 6 36.58 -26.95 -41.92
N ALA A 7 36.36 -28.09 -42.57
CA ALA A 7 36.86 -28.32 -43.92
C ALA A 7 35.84 -28.99 -44.85
N VAL A 8 34.76 -28.28 -45.20
CA VAL A 8 33.90 -28.65 -46.35
C VAL A 8 33.39 -27.38 -47.05
N LEU A 9 34.28 -26.62 -47.68
CA LEU A 9 33.91 -25.49 -48.54
C LEU A 9 34.76 -25.42 -49.81
N GLN A 10 35.19 -26.55 -50.42
CA GLN A 10 35.78 -26.49 -51.77
C GLN A 10 35.89 -27.86 -52.48
N GLN A 11 34.79 -28.51 -52.87
CA GLN A 11 34.75 -29.56 -53.94
C GLN A 11 33.31 -30.03 -54.25
N PRO A 12 33.02 -30.61 -55.44
CA PRO A 12 31.66 -30.92 -55.88
C PRO A 12 31.09 -32.14 -55.13
N ALA A 13 29.91 -31.97 -54.54
CA ALA A 13 29.30 -32.89 -53.59
C ALA A 13 28.92 -34.27 -54.18
N ARG A 14 29.24 -35.36 -53.47
CA ARG A 14 28.58 -36.67 -53.64
C ARG A 14 27.44 -36.79 -52.62
N VAL A 15 26.42 -37.60 -52.95
CA VAL A 15 25.22 -37.86 -52.13
C VAL A 15 25.47 -38.20 -50.64
N PRO A 16 26.58 -38.87 -50.21
CA PRO A 16 26.88 -39.07 -48.80
C PRO A 16 27.15 -37.77 -48.02
N ASP A 17 27.58 -36.70 -48.69
CA ASP A 17 27.93 -35.43 -48.05
C ASP A 17 26.68 -34.63 -47.65
N LEU A 18 25.54 -34.81 -48.34
CA LEU A 18 24.31 -34.08 -48.09
C LEU A 18 23.64 -34.48 -46.75
N LEU A 19 23.72 -35.76 -46.38
CA LEU A 19 23.19 -36.29 -45.10
C LEU A 19 24.06 -35.84 -43.91
N LEU A 20 25.38 -35.78 -44.09
CA LEU A 20 26.32 -35.24 -43.10
C LEU A 20 26.12 -33.73 -42.88
N LEU A 21 25.94 -32.97 -43.96
CA LEU A 21 25.60 -31.54 -43.89
C LEU A 21 24.26 -31.29 -43.19
N SER A 22 23.22 -32.07 -43.52
CA SER A 22 21.92 -31.98 -42.85
C SER A 22 22.01 -32.30 -41.35
N GLY A 23 22.76 -33.34 -40.97
CA GLY A 23 22.98 -33.71 -39.57
C GLY A 23 23.75 -32.64 -38.78
N CYS A 24 24.78 -32.03 -39.39
CA CYS A 24 25.52 -30.92 -38.78
C CYS A 24 24.68 -29.66 -38.62
N LEU A 25 23.81 -29.33 -39.59
CA LEU A 25 22.90 -28.18 -39.51
C LEU A 25 21.84 -28.40 -38.42
N LEU A 26 21.29 -29.61 -38.31
CA LEU A 26 20.36 -29.99 -37.24
C LEU A 26 21.03 -29.96 -35.86
N SER A 27 22.25 -30.49 -35.73
CA SER A 27 23.01 -30.45 -34.46
C SER A 27 23.34 -29.01 -34.03
N ARG A 28 23.81 -28.16 -34.96
CA ARG A 28 24.08 -26.75 -34.67
C ARG A 28 22.81 -25.96 -34.34
N ALA A 29 21.68 -26.28 -34.97
CA ALA A 29 20.40 -25.66 -34.68
C ALA A 29 19.86 -26.07 -33.29
N MET A 30 20.02 -27.33 -32.90
CA MET A 30 19.67 -27.83 -31.57
C MET A 30 20.57 -27.21 -30.49
N ASP A 31 21.88 -27.11 -30.73
CA ASP A 31 22.82 -26.45 -29.81
C ASP A 31 22.48 -24.96 -29.66
N ALA A 32 22.16 -24.26 -30.75
CA ALA A 32 21.75 -22.86 -30.72
C ALA A 32 20.44 -22.66 -29.94
N GLN A 33 19.44 -23.52 -30.14
CA GLN A 33 18.18 -23.49 -29.38
C GLN A 33 18.40 -23.73 -27.88
N LEU A 34 19.24 -24.70 -27.53
CA LEU A 34 19.56 -25.00 -26.13
C LEU A 34 20.29 -23.83 -25.46
N VAL A 35 21.23 -23.20 -26.15
CA VAL A 35 21.95 -22.01 -25.67
C VAL A 35 20.99 -20.83 -25.48
N THR A 36 20.08 -20.57 -26.43
CA THR A 36 19.07 -19.52 -26.27
C THR A 36 18.10 -19.78 -25.11
N ALA A 37 17.69 -21.03 -24.91
CA ALA A 37 16.83 -21.40 -23.78
C ALA A 37 17.57 -21.19 -22.45
N LEU A 38 18.82 -21.65 -22.34
CA LEU A 38 19.65 -21.42 -21.15
C LEU A 38 19.81 -19.93 -20.85
N LEU A 39 20.16 -19.11 -21.86
CA LEU A 39 20.29 -17.65 -21.69
C LEU A 39 18.99 -16.99 -21.26
N ALA A 40 17.84 -17.42 -21.80
CA ALA A 40 16.54 -16.93 -21.39
C ALA A 40 16.23 -17.32 -19.93
N LEU A 41 16.48 -18.57 -19.52
CA LEU A 41 16.33 -19.00 -18.13
C LEU A 41 17.26 -18.22 -17.19
N LEU A 42 18.52 -18.02 -17.56
CA LEU A 42 19.47 -17.22 -16.79
C LEU A 42 19.00 -15.77 -16.64
N ALA A 43 18.50 -15.14 -17.70
CA ALA A 43 17.95 -13.79 -17.66
C ALA A 43 16.71 -13.72 -16.74
N LEU A 44 15.78 -14.68 -16.84
CA LEU A 44 14.60 -14.78 -15.98
C LEU A 44 14.99 -14.95 -14.50
N THR A 45 15.96 -15.82 -14.20
CA THR A 45 16.45 -16.03 -12.82
C THR A 45 17.17 -14.79 -12.29
N SER A 46 17.94 -14.08 -13.12
CA SER A 46 18.62 -12.84 -12.74
C SER A 46 17.63 -11.71 -12.47
N LEU A 47 16.56 -11.59 -13.27
CA LEU A 47 15.50 -10.60 -13.05
C LEU A 47 14.72 -10.91 -11.77
N GLY A 48 14.40 -12.18 -11.53
CA GLY A 48 13.74 -12.62 -10.29
C GLY A 48 14.58 -12.31 -9.06
N ALA A 49 15.87 -12.67 -9.06
CA ALA A 49 16.77 -12.40 -7.94
C ALA A 49 16.97 -10.89 -7.70
N ALA A 50 17.04 -10.08 -8.77
CA ALA A 50 17.11 -8.62 -8.64
C ALA A 50 15.81 -8.04 -8.05
N SER A 51 14.64 -8.53 -8.49
CA SER A 51 13.34 -8.09 -7.96
C SER A 51 13.15 -8.47 -6.49
N GLU A 52 13.63 -9.65 -6.08
CA GLU A 52 13.55 -10.08 -4.68
C GLU A 52 14.42 -9.19 -3.77
N LEU A 53 15.61 -8.80 -4.25
CA LEU A 53 16.48 -7.88 -3.54
C LEU A 53 15.86 -6.48 -3.41
N ASP A 54 15.26 -5.96 -4.50
CA ASP A 54 14.56 -4.67 -4.53
C ASP A 54 13.34 -4.68 -3.59
N CYS A 55 12.54 -5.74 -3.61
CA CYS A 55 11.38 -5.87 -2.74
C CYS A 55 11.77 -5.96 -1.25
N LYS A 56 12.83 -6.68 -0.91
CA LYS A 56 13.30 -6.77 0.49
C LYS A 56 13.65 -5.40 1.07
N GLU A 57 14.23 -4.52 0.27
CA GLU A 57 14.53 -3.15 0.67
C GLU A 57 13.25 -2.29 0.71
N LEU A 58 12.41 -2.38 -0.31
CA LEU A 58 11.17 -1.59 -0.42
C LEU A 58 10.14 -1.92 0.67
N VAL A 59 10.04 -3.15 1.13
CA VAL A 59 9.06 -3.58 2.15
C VAL A 59 9.69 -3.78 3.52
N LYS A 60 10.71 -2.98 3.84
CA LYS A 60 11.37 -3.01 5.14
C LYS A 60 10.37 -2.65 6.26
N PRO A 61 10.15 -3.53 7.25
CA PRO A 61 9.24 -3.26 8.35
C PRO A 61 9.70 -2.09 9.23
N LEU A 62 8.73 -1.33 9.74
CA LEU A 62 8.94 -0.22 10.65
C LEU A 62 8.82 -0.69 12.11
N VAL A 63 9.76 -0.28 12.96
CA VAL A 63 9.76 -0.66 14.38
C VAL A 63 8.71 0.13 15.17
N LEU A 64 7.84 -0.59 15.89
CA LEU A 64 6.75 -0.02 16.67
C LEU A 64 7.16 0.12 18.14
N ASP A 65 7.58 1.31 18.53
CA ASP A 65 7.85 1.71 19.91
C ASP A 65 7.33 3.14 20.18
N SER A 66 7.48 3.63 21.42
CA SER A 66 6.99 4.95 21.83
C SER A 66 7.66 6.15 21.15
N HIS A 67 8.74 5.94 20.39
CA HIS A 67 9.44 6.95 19.59
C HIS A 67 9.25 6.75 18.09
N SER A 68 8.41 5.80 17.69
CA SER A 68 8.15 5.48 16.30
C SER A 68 7.62 6.70 15.53
N PRO A 69 8.07 6.93 14.28
CA PRO A 69 7.63 8.08 13.48
C PRO A 69 6.15 8.02 13.06
N ILE A 70 5.45 6.91 13.35
CA ILE A 70 4.03 6.73 13.03
C ILE A 70 3.11 7.67 13.82
N TYR A 71 3.58 8.29 14.89
CA TYR A 71 2.71 9.09 15.75
C TYR A 71 2.30 10.44 15.12
N GLY A 72 1.15 10.91 15.57
CA GLY A 72 0.46 12.11 15.10
C GLY A 72 -0.61 11.82 14.05
N LYS A 73 -1.07 12.90 13.43
CA LYS A 73 -2.16 12.89 12.45
C LYS A 73 -1.67 12.56 11.04
N TRP A 74 -2.48 11.80 10.32
CA TRP A 74 -2.24 11.31 8.96
C TRP A 74 -3.53 11.27 8.15
N VAL A 75 -3.46 11.69 6.89
CA VAL A 75 -4.60 11.77 5.95
C VAL A 75 -4.41 10.73 4.85
N LEU A 76 -5.45 9.93 4.59
CA LEU A 76 -5.41 8.88 3.58
C LEU A 76 -5.23 9.51 2.20
N HIS A 77 -4.16 9.13 1.50
CA HIS A 77 -3.92 9.56 0.13
C HIS A 77 -4.34 8.48 -0.88
N VAL A 78 -3.91 7.24 -0.66
CA VAL A 78 -4.24 6.13 -1.56
C VAL A 78 -4.33 4.80 -0.80
N GLY A 79 -5.24 3.94 -1.23
CA GLY A 79 -5.36 2.57 -0.74
C GLY A 79 -5.43 1.54 -1.88
N SER A 80 -4.99 0.32 -1.56
CA SER A 80 -5.09 -0.88 -2.42
C SER A 80 -5.61 -2.07 -1.61
N TRP A 81 -5.99 -3.16 -2.28
CA TRP A 81 -6.56 -4.37 -1.68
C TRP A 81 -6.03 -5.64 -2.35
N ASP A 82 -5.97 -6.75 -1.62
CA ASP A 82 -5.39 -8.01 -2.13
C ASP A 82 -6.42 -8.98 -2.74
N LYS A 83 -7.70 -8.79 -2.44
CA LYS A 83 -8.80 -9.63 -2.92
C LYS A 83 -9.87 -8.79 -3.63
N PRO A 84 -10.36 -9.20 -4.81
CA PRO A 84 -11.33 -8.40 -5.57
C PRO A 84 -12.60 -8.02 -4.79
N GLY A 85 -13.06 -8.90 -3.89
CA GLY A 85 -14.25 -8.68 -3.07
C GLY A 85 -14.12 -7.59 -2.00
N LEU A 86 -12.92 -7.04 -1.78
CA LEU A 86 -12.66 -5.99 -0.81
C LEU A 86 -12.80 -4.58 -1.38
N LYS A 87 -12.78 -4.44 -2.72
CA LYS A 87 -12.90 -3.15 -3.39
C LYS A 87 -14.09 -2.34 -2.92
N SER A 88 -15.26 -2.99 -2.80
CA SER A 88 -16.52 -2.33 -2.44
C SER A 88 -16.48 -1.66 -1.07
N ASP A 89 -15.72 -2.21 -0.13
CA ASP A 89 -15.63 -1.67 1.22
C ASP A 89 -14.79 -0.38 1.21
N LEU A 90 -13.60 -0.41 0.58
CA LEU A 90 -12.69 0.73 0.54
C LEU A 90 -13.26 1.91 -0.26
N VAL A 91 -13.86 1.67 -1.42
CA VAL A 91 -14.38 2.76 -2.28
C VAL A 91 -15.57 3.51 -1.67
N THR A 92 -16.11 3.05 -0.54
CA THR A 92 -17.13 3.78 0.21
C THR A 92 -16.58 4.96 1.01
N VAL A 93 -15.26 4.97 1.25
CA VAL A 93 -14.55 5.99 2.02
C VAL A 93 -14.07 7.09 1.09
N ASN A 94 -14.73 8.25 1.14
CA ASN A 94 -14.40 9.41 0.33
C ASN A 94 -13.21 10.21 0.86
N GLY A 95 -12.93 10.13 2.16
CA GLY A 95 -11.80 10.78 2.81
C GLY A 95 -11.62 10.19 4.19
N SER A 96 -10.38 10.07 4.65
CA SER A 96 -10.09 9.47 5.94
C SER A 96 -8.87 10.11 6.55
N TRP A 97 -8.86 10.19 7.88
CA TRP A 97 -7.65 10.50 8.62
C TRP A 97 -7.60 9.71 9.92
N VAL A 98 -6.37 9.45 10.36
CA VAL A 98 -6.07 8.81 11.64
C VAL A 98 -5.15 9.70 12.45
N ASP A 99 -5.23 9.58 13.77
CA ASP A 99 -4.31 10.21 14.70
C ASP A 99 -3.86 9.16 15.71
N LEU A 100 -2.55 8.87 15.65
CA LEU A 100 -1.91 7.81 16.41
C LEU A 100 -1.13 8.43 17.56
N SER A 101 -1.32 7.96 18.78
CA SER A 101 -0.54 8.40 19.94
C SER A 101 -0.03 7.23 20.77
N PRO A 102 1.15 7.35 21.40
CA PRO A 102 1.58 6.37 22.38
C PRO A 102 0.63 6.39 23.59
N SER A 103 0.27 5.21 24.10
CA SER A 103 -0.42 5.10 25.38
C SER A 103 0.56 5.23 26.56
N SER A 104 0.04 5.40 27.77
CA SER A 104 0.83 5.26 29.01
C SER A 104 1.35 3.83 29.20
N ASP A 105 0.66 2.85 28.63
CA ASP A 105 1.04 1.45 28.67
C ASP A 105 2.01 1.15 27.51
N SER A 106 3.20 0.64 27.85
CA SER A 106 4.18 0.25 26.84
C SER A 106 3.60 -0.81 25.90
N GLY A 107 3.82 -0.62 24.59
CA GLY A 107 3.29 -1.55 23.58
C GLY A 107 1.81 -1.34 23.23
N VAL A 108 1.19 -0.24 23.64
CA VAL A 108 -0.18 0.12 23.22
C VAL A 108 -0.18 1.44 22.44
N ILE A 109 -0.79 1.42 21.25
CA ILE A 109 -1.05 2.62 20.44
C ILE A 109 -2.53 2.99 20.63
N SER A 110 -2.81 4.25 20.94
CA SER A 110 -4.16 4.79 20.86
C SER A 110 -4.40 5.33 19.46
N ILE A 111 -5.55 4.97 18.89
CA ILE A 111 -5.95 5.28 17.53
C ILE A 111 -7.24 6.09 17.60
N TYR A 112 -7.20 7.33 17.13
CA TYR A 112 -8.41 8.02 16.72
C TYR A 112 -8.54 7.95 15.20
N TRP A 113 -9.69 7.54 14.70
CA TRP A 113 -9.94 7.41 13.27
C TRP A 113 -11.20 8.19 12.89
N SER A 114 -11.22 8.69 11.66
CA SER A 114 -12.28 9.55 11.15
C SER A 114 -12.44 9.32 9.64
N ASP A 115 -13.55 8.69 9.28
CA ASP A 115 -13.90 8.33 7.91
C ASP A 115 -15.11 9.14 7.43
N ARG A 116 -14.93 9.81 6.30
CA ARG A 116 -16.02 10.38 5.52
C ARG A 116 -16.47 9.36 4.51
N LEU A 117 -17.71 8.91 4.65
CA LEU A 117 -18.34 7.97 3.74
C LEU A 117 -19.13 8.70 2.63
N ASN A 118 -19.53 7.94 1.63
CA ASN A 118 -20.52 8.37 0.64
C ASN A 118 -21.76 9.01 1.28
N GLY A 119 -22.27 10.06 0.63
CA GLY A 119 -23.39 10.85 1.15
C GLY A 119 -23.03 11.82 2.29
N ASN A 120 -21.74 12.16 2.45
CA ASN A 120 -21.22 13.12 3.44
C ASN A 120 -21.46 12.72 4.91
N ARG A 121 -21.54 11.42 5.18
CA ARG A 121 -21.65 10.90 6.55
C ARG A 121 -20.26 10.72 7.16
N CYS A 122 -20.05 11.27 8.35
CA CYS A 122 -18.84 11.04 9.14
C CYS A 122 -19.03 9.88 10.12
N LEU A 123 -18.08 8.95 10.13
CA LEU A 123 -17.90 7.95 11.18
C LEU A 123 -16.56 8.22 11.86
N GLN A 124 -16.56 8.27 13.18
CA GLN A 124 -15.34 8.55 13.94
C GLN A 124 -15.34 7.71 15.22
N GLY A 125 -14.16 7.38 15.72
CA GLY A 125 -14.06 6.58 16.92
C GLY A 125 -12.66 6.49 17.49
N LEU A 126 -12.59 5.80 18.63
CA LEU A 126 -11.36 5.46 19.32
C LEU A 126 -11.17 3.94 19.29
N ALA A 127 -9.93 3.51 19.12
CA ALA A 127 -9.50 2.14 19.31
C ALA A 127 -8.13 2.13 19.97
N ASN A 128 -7.77 0.99 20.56
CA ASN A 128 -6.41 0.74 21.02
C ASN A 128 -5.86 -0.45 20.24
N ALA A 129 -4.59 -0.36 19.88
CA ALA A 129 -3.85 -1.43 19.24
C ALA A 129 -2.74 -1.92 20.17
N THR A 130 -2.71 -3.22 20.45
CA THR A 130 -1.62 -3.83 21.22
C THR A 130 -0.54 -4.33 20.27
N ILE A 131 0.72 -4.09 20.59
CA ILE A 131 1.85 -4.46 19.76
C ILE A 131 2.41 -5.80 20.22
N THR A 132 2.50 -6.77 19.32
CA THR A 132 3.24 -8.03 19.53
C THR A 132 4.27 -8.18 18.42
N GLY A 133 5.55 -8.01 18.76
CA GLY A 133 6.63 -7.98 17.78
C GLY A 133 6.50 -6.78 16.85
N MET A 134 6.24 -7.01 15.56
CA MET A 134 6.03 -5.97 14.54
C MET A 134 4.57 -5.83 14.11
N THR A 135 3.66 -6.54 14.77
CA THR A 135 2.24 -6.55 14.43
C THR A 135 1.46 -5.78 15.49
N SER A 136 0.55 -4.90 15.06
CA SER A 136 -0.42 -4.24 15.92
C SER A 136 -1.76 -4.96 15.84
N HIS A 137 -2.33 -5.37 16.97
CA HIS A 137 -3.62 -6.05 17.04
C HIS A 137 -4.69 -5.07 17.51
N THR A 138 -5.70 -4.83 16.68
CA THR A 138 -6.73 -3.83 16.93
C THR A 138 -8.11 -4.46 16.85
N THR A 139 -9.00 -4.05 17.74
CA THR A 139 -10.43 -4.35 17.66
C THR A 139 -11.19 -3.05 17.45
N PHE A 140 -11.91 -2.95 16.33
CA PHE A 140 -12.80 -1.83 16.07
C PHE A 140 -14.23 -2.20 16.44
N ASN A 141 -14.93 -1.27 17.07
CA ASN A 141 -16.35 -1.40 17.38
C ASN A 141 -17.08 -0.21 16.74
N ILE A 142 -17.74 -0.46 15.60
CA ILE A 142 -18.37 0.58 14.79
C ILE A 142 -19.87 0.25 14.68
N ASN A 143 -20.72 1.12 15.21
CA ASN A 143 -22.19 0.97 15.17
C ASN A 143 -22.68 -0.42 15.65
N GLY A 144 -22.04 -0.98 16.67
CA GLY A 144 -22.39 -2.30 17.22
C GLY A 144 -21.81 -3.50 16.46
N HIS A 145 -21.02 -3.27 15.41
CA HIS A 145 -20.26 -4.30 14.72
C HIS A 145 -18.81 -4.33 15.21
N THR A 146 -18.32 -5.53 15.53
CA THR A 146 -16.94 -5.77 15.94
C THR A 146 -16.14 -6.35 14.77
N SER A 147 -14.97 -5.80 14.52
CA SER A 147 -13.99 -6.34 13.57
C SER A 147 -12.61 -6.42 14.21
N TYR A 148 -11.84 -7.44 13.79
CA TYR A 148 -10.51 -7.74 14.33
C TYR A 148 -9.47 -7.53 13.23
N HIS A 149 -8.36 -6.89 13.57
CA HIS A 149 -7.41 -6.38 12.62
C HIS A 149 -5.98 -6.60 13.08
N ASP A 150 -5.14 -7.08 12.17
CA ASP A 150 -3.69 -7.13 12.32
C ASP A 150 -3.05 -6.09 11.39
N GLY A 151 -2.37 -5.12 11.99
CA GLY A 151 -1.68 -4.04 11.31
C GLY A 151 -0.18 -4.28 11.21
N LYS A 152 0.42 -3.93 10.08
CA LYS A 152 1.87 -3.83 9.87
C LYS A 152 2.22 -2.49 9.26
N TYR A 153 3.44 -2.03 9.52
CA TYR A 153 3.93 -0.75 9.03
C TYR A 153 5.28 -0.93 8.36
N TYR A 154 5.54 -0.11 7.35
CA TYR A 154 6.73 -0.22 6.51
C TYR A 154 7.40 1.14 6.36
N GLU A 155 8.72 1.13 6.23
CA GLU A 155 9.49 2.32 5.85
C GLU A 155 9.07 2.79 4.45
N THR A 156 8.95 4.10 4.26
CA THR A 156 8.53 4.73 2.99
C THR A 156 9.05 6.18 2.94
N CYS A 157 8.26 7.14 2.43
CA CYS A 157 8.59 8.57 2.48
C CYS A 157 8.56 9.15 3.90
N ALA A 158 9.28 10.25 4.14
CA ALA A 158 9.43 10.86 5.47
C ALA A 158 8.11 11.43 6.04
N ASP A 159 7.26 11.98 5.16
CA ASP A 159 5.94 12.53 5.50
C ASP A 159 4.81 11.59 5.08
N CYS A 160 5.10 10.28 5.09
CA CYS A 160 4.14 9.21 4.78
C CYS A 160 4.03 8.20 5.93
N LEU A 161 2.86 7.58 6.02
CA LEU A 161 2.61 6.40 6.83
C LEU A 161 2.08 5.29 5.91
N LEU A 162 2.90 4.26 5.68
CA LEU A 162 2.48 3.06 4.96
C LEU A 162 2.03 1.99 5.96
N SER A 163 0.78 1.59 5.86
CA SER A 163 0.15 0.60 6.75
C SER A 163 -0.55 -0.49 5.95
N GLU A 164 -0.24 -1.75 6.26
CA GLU A 164 -1.04 -2.91 5.86
C GLU A 164 -2.03 -3.23 6.97
N ASP A 165 -3.32 -3.35 6.63
CA ASP A 165 -4.39 -3.77 7.53
C ASP A 165 -4.96 -5.12 7.06
N THR A 166 -4.82 -6.14 7.91
CA THR A 166 -5.41 -7.46 7.67
C THR A 166 -6.69 -7.59 8.47
N THR A 167 -7.84 -7.64 7.79
CA THR A 167 -9.12 -7.95 8.45
C THR A 167 -9.21 -9.45 8.72
N LEU A 168 -9.52 -9.82 9.96
CA LEU A 168 -9.65 -11.20 10.41
C LEU A 168 -11.13 -11.63 10.52
N LEU A 169 -11.38 -12.88 10.17
CA LEU A 169 -12.64 -13.58 10.46
C LEU A 169 -12.67 -14.04 11.93
N PRO A 170 -13.84 -14.40 12.48
CA PRO A 170 -13.95 -14.89 13.85
C PRO A 170 -13.11 -16.15 14.16
N ASP A 171 -12.74 -16.92 13.14
CA ASP A 171 -11.86 -18.09 13.25
C ASP A 171 -10.36 -17.74 13.17
N GLY A 172 -10.03 -16.44 13.13
CA GLY A 172 -8.66 -15.90 13.05
C GLY A 172 -8.06 -15.93 11.64
N LYS A 173 -8.77 -16.42 10.62
CA LYS A 173 -8.25 -16.40 9.25
C LYS A 173 -8.38 -15.03 8.62
N SER A 174 -7.45 -14.69 7.73
CA SER A 174 -7.52 -13.45 6.95
C SER A 174 -8.74 -13.45 6.01
N LYS A 175 -9.65 -12.50 6.23
CA LYS A 175 -10.70 -12.13 5.27
C LYS A 175 -10.04 -11.52 4.03
N GLY A 176 -9.00 -10.71 4.22
CA GLY A 176 -8.10 -10.16 3.21
C GLY A 176 -7.39 -8.94 3.79
N ARG A 177 -6.70 -8.20 2.92
CA ARG A 177 -5.81 -7.12 3.33
C ARG A 177 -6.06 -5.85 2.53
N TYR A 178 -5.80 -4.73 3.20
CA TYR A 178 -5.68 -3.42 2.59
C TYR A 178 -4.27 -2.89 2.80
N LEU A 179 -3.79 -2.11 1.85
CA LEU A 179 -2.56 -1.34 1.98
C LEU A 179 -2.93 0.13 1.84
N TYR A 180 -2.57 0.93 2.83
CA TYR A 180 -2.90 2.34 2.89
C TYR A 180 -1.63 3.17 2.95
N LEU A 181 -1.56 4.19 2.11
CA LEU A 181 -0.60 5.26 2.22
C LEU A 181 -1.32 6.50 2.72
N PHE A 182 -0.97 6.92 3.93
CA PHE A 182 -1.36 8.19 4.48
C PHE A 182 -0.21 9.19 4.36
N THR A 183 -0.54 10.48 4.37
CA THR A 183 0.41 11.60 4.31
C THR A 183 0.09 12.61 5.40
N ARG A 184 1.02 13.51 5.72
CA ARG A 184 0.75 14.55 6.74
C ARG A 184 -0.36 15.53 6.32
N THR A 185 -0.46 15.84 5.03
CA THR A 185 -1.29 16.93 4.49
C THR A 185 -2.37 16.48 3.50
N GLY A 186 -2.36 15.21 3.08
CA GLY A 186 -3.18 14.70 1.98
C GLY A 186 -2.52 14.83 0.59
N THR A 187 -1.33 15.44 0.50
CA THR A 187 -0.58 15.60 -0.76
C THR A 187 0.59 14.62 -0.82
N LEU A 188 0.96 14.20 -2.04
CA LEU A 188 2.03 13.23 -2.27
C LEU A 188 2.76 13.55 -3.57
N GLU A 189 4.09 13.44 -3.58
CA GLU A 189 4.86 13.63 -4.80
C GLU A 189 4.68 12.44 -5.75
N PRO A 190 4.70 12.65 -7.08
CA PRO A 190 4.52 11.57 -8.05
C PRO A 190 5.52 10.42 -7.87
N SER A 191 6.77 10.71 -7.51
CA SER A 191 7.80 9.69 -7.25
C SER A 191 7.49 8.85 -6.02
N GLU A 192 6.88 9.43 -4.99
CA GLU A 192 6.49 8.71 -3.78
C GLU A 192 5.29 7.80 -4.04
N LEU A 193 4.37 8.23 -4.92
CA LEU A 193 3.29 7.37 -5.41
C LEU A 193 3.83 6.16 -6.17
N GLU A 194 4.84 6.34 -7.02
CA GLU A 194 5.48 5.20 -7.71
C GLU A 194 6.18 4.25 -6.73
N THR A 195 6.81 4.76 -5.67
CA THR A 195 7.34 3.94 -4.58
C THR A 195 6.23 3.11 -3.94
N PHE A 196 5.08 3.71 -3.61
CA PHE A 196 3.93 2.98 -3.06
C PHE A 196 3.43 1.87 -3.98
N LYS A 197 3.33 2.13 -5.29
CA LYS A 197 2.90 1.11 -6.26
C LYS A 197 3.84 -0.09 -6.28
N LYS A 198 5.15 0.14 -6.25
CA LYS A 198 6.16 -0.93 -6.15
C LYS A 198 6.06 -1.69 -4.83
N GLN A 199 5.86 -0.98 -3.72
CA GLN A 199 5.64 -1.61 -2.41
C GLN A 199 4.37 -2.49 -2.43
N ALA A 200 3.28 -2.02 -3.03
CA ALA A 200 2.05 -2.80 -3.21
C ALA A 200 2.27 -4.06 -4.06
N GLU A 201 3.03 -3.95 -5.15
CA GLU A 201 3.42 -5.08 -6.01
C GLU A 201 4.24 -6.12 -5.23
N CYS A 202 5.28 -5.68 -4.51
CA CYS A 202 6.11 -6.55 -3.66
C CYS A 202 5.29 -7.28 -2.58
N LEU A 203 4.22 -6.65 -2.07
CA LEU A 203 3.30 -7.23 -1.09
C LEU A 203 2.13 -8.02 -1.72
N ASN A 204 2.12 -8.18 -3.05
CA ASN A 204 1.10 -8.89 -3.84
C ASN A 204 -0.31 -8.31 -3.71
N PHE A 205 -0.44 -6.99 -3.70
CA PHE A 205 -1.72 -6.29 -3.82
C PHE A 205 -2.14 -6.14 -5.29
N LEU A 206 -3.44 -5.93 -5.54
CA LEU A 206 -3.94 -5.75 -6.90
C LEU A 206 -3.50 -4.37 -7.45
N PRO A 207 -3.25 -4.25 -8.77
CA PRO A 207 -2.82 -2.99 -9.41
C PRO A 207 -3.98 -2.00 -9.59
N GLU A 208 -4.91 -1.98 -8.65
CA GLU A 208 -6.04 -1.06 -8.57
C GLU A 208 -5.91 -0.22 -7.31
N TYR A 209 -6.26 1.05 -7.43
CA TYR A 209 -6.06 2.03 -6.36
C TYR A 209 -7.32 2.85 -6.14
N HIS A 210 -7.57 3.18 -4.88
CA HIS A 210 -8.59 4.13 -4.46
C HIS A 210 -7.90 5.34 -3.83
N PHE A 211 -8.14 6.53 -4.37
CA PHE A 211 -7.54 7.76 -3.87
C PHE A 211 -8.47 8.42 -2.86
N GLY A 212 -7.92 8.76 -1.69
CA GLY A 212 -8.62 9.51 -0.67
C GLY A 212 -8.88 10.94 -1.14
N GLY A 213 -10.08 11.44 -0.86
CA GLY A 213 -10.44 12.83 -1.11
C GLY A 213 -9.91 13.77 -0.02
N THR A 214 -9.79 15.04 -0.38
CA THR A 214 -9.24 16.10 0.47
C THR A 214 -10.24 16.64 1.49
N GLU A 215 -11.54 16.39 1.30
CA GLU A 215 -12.56 16.90 2.20
C GLU A 215 -12.78 15.95 3.39
N LEU A 216 -12.18 16.29 4.53
CA LEU A 216 -12.17 15.45 5.73
C LEU A 216 -13.33 15.75 6.70
N CYS A 217 -13.64 14.78 7.54
CA CYS A 217 -14.53 15.00 8.68
C CYS A 217 -13.86 15.85 9.76
N PRO A 218 -14.61 16.72 10.47
CA PRO A 218 -14.10 17.51 11.58
C PRO A 218 -13.69 16.61 12.74
N ASP A 219 -12.71 17.02 13.55
CA ASP A 219 -12.29 16.28 14.74
C ASP A 219 -13.30 16.48 15.88
N ASN A 220 -14.07 15.45 16.20
CA ASN A 220 -15.09 15.54 17.26
C ASN A 220 -14.49 15.64 18.68
N ARG A 221 -13.17 15.46 18.86
CA ARG A 221 -12.50 15.69 20.14
C ARG A 221 -12.25 17.18 20.39
N VAL A 222 -12.25 18.00 19.35
CA VAL A 222 -12.06 19.44 19.43
C VAL A 222 -13.43 20.12 19.42
N PRO A 223 -13.79 20.91 20.45
CA PRO A 223 -15.02 21.69 20.43
C PRO A 223 -15.04 22.60 19.20
N ALA A 224 -16.17 22.69 18.51
CA ALA A 224 -16.34 23.64 17.42
C ALA A 224 -16.02 25.06 17.92
N LEU A 225 -15.14 25.78 17.23
CA LEU A 225 -14.93 27.19 17.50
C LEU A 225 -16.29 27.90 17.35
N PRO A 226 -16.71 28.76 18.30
CA PRO A 226 -17.91 29.54 18.11
C PRO A 226 -17.73 30.39 16.86
N SER A 227 -18.60 30.17 15.87
CA SER A 227 -18.74 31.04 14.71
C SER A 227 -18.88 32.47 15.23
N ALA A 228 -18.04 33.39 14.77
CA ALA A 228 -18.14 34.79 15.14
C ALA A 228 -19.57 35.27 14.88
N GLU A 229 -20.35 35.46 15.95
CA GLU A 229 -21.64 36.12 15.89
C GLU A 229 -21.40 37.50 15.31
N SER A 230 -22.05 37.78 14.18
CA SER A 230 -22.22 39.13 13.68
C SER A 230 -22.84 39.98 14.78
N THR A 231 -22.09 40.96 15.26
CA THR A 231 -22.56 42.00 16.18
C THR A 231 -23.79 42.66 15.55
N GLY A 232 -24.98 42.33 16.06
CA GLY A 232 -26.19 43.08 15.81
C GLY A 232 -26.18 44.29 16.74
N ASP A 233 -25.97 45.48 16.19
CA ASP A 233 -26.15 46.75 16.87
C ASP A 233 -27.59 46.83 17.41
N ASN A 234 -27.76 46.82 18.73
CA ASN A 234 -29.03 47.18 19.36
C ASN A 234 -29.00 48.69 19.64
N GLN A 235 -29.58 49.44 18.69
CA GLN A 235 -29.96 50.83 18.85
C GLN A 235 -30.95 50.93 20.02
N THR A 236 -30.58 51.68 21.05
CA THR A 236 -31.44 51.97 22.21
C THR A 236 -32.47 53.01 21.80
N ASP A 237 -33.74 52.61 21.73
CA ASP A 237 -34.87 53.54 21.63
C ASP A 237 -34.97 54.34 22.94
N VAL A 238 -34.84 55.66 22.82
CA VAL A 238 -35.13 56.63 23.89
C VAL A 238 -36.57 57.10 23.68
N GLU A 239 -37.47 56.74 24.60
CA GLU A 239 -38.82 57.32 24.69
C GLU A 239 -38.80 58.57 25.60
N PRO A 240 -39.53 59.66 25.26
CA PRO A 240 -39.37 60.99 25.87
C PRO A 240 -40.29 61.22 27.11
N PRO A 241 -40.18 62.38 27.81
CA PRO A 241 -40.58 62.52 29.21
C PRO A 241 -42.06 62.88 29.38
N ALA A 242 -42.60 62.59 30.56
CA ALA A 242 -43.86 63.15 31.04
C ALA A 242 -43.65 63.88 32.37
N GLU A 243 -44.28 65.06 32.46
CA GLU A 243 -44.41 66.02 33.56
C GLU A 243 -44.56 65.44 34.98
#